data_AF-A0A519ULC6-F1
#
_entry.id   AF-A0A519ULC6-F1
#
_cell.length_a   1.000
_cell.length_b   1.000
_cell.length_c   1.000
_cell.angle_alpha   90.00
_cell.angle_beta   90.00
_cell.angle_gamma   90.00
#
_symmetry.space_group_name_H-M   'P 1'
#
loop_
_entity.id
_entity.type
_entity.pdbx_description
1 polymer ?
#
loop_
_entity_poly.entity_id
_entity_poly.type
_entity_poly.pdbx_seq_one_letter_code
_entity_poly.pdbx_strand_id
1 'polypeptide(L)'
;MKKLLLFFVFILSSTWLFAQNSGIACKIGHDFIYTEYLGKASAYTGTAPIHYFRSTGNKIPFYWGYGYNQHQGYKCGFINMYPASSYWNGSQNIPIEAEQEFIATNQQCVIAPYLGAPPVATDTYGSYSYNKTGKCGGGNTNVPLDDYIPFLLIGVGFVGFYFLKSRTFI
;
A
#
# COMPACT_ATOMS: atom_id res chain seq x y z
N MET A 1 36.47 -4.54 -7.86
CA MET A 1 35.24 -4.72 -8.67
C MET A 1 34.31 -5.81 -8.14
N LYS A 2 34.78 -7.03 -7.80
CA LYS A 2 33.93 -8.11 -7.23
C LYS A 2 33.11 -7.75 -5.97
N LYS A 3 33.65 -6.91 -5.09
CA LYS A 3 32.95 -6.48 -3.84
C LYS A 3 31.78 -5.51 -4.08
N LEU A 4 31.84 -4.71 -5.17
CA LEU A 4 30.78 -3.76 -5.51
C LEU A 4 29.58 -4.47 -6.18
N LEU A 5 29.85 -5.56 -6.90
CA LEU A 5 28.84 -6.42 -7.50
C LEU A 5 28.02 -7.16 -6.42
N LEU A 6 28.67 -7.67 -5.37
CA LEU A 6 27.99 -8.31 -4.23
C LEU A 6 27.06 -7.33 -3.49
N PHE A 7 27.48 -6.06 -3.34
CA PHE A 7 26.64 -5.02 -2.73
C PHE A 7 25.42 -4.69 -3.61
N PHE A 8 25.61 -4.60 -4.93
CA PHE A 8 24.51 -4.36 -5.88
C PHE A 8 23.53 -5.54 -5.95
N VAL A 9 24.02 -6.77 -5.90
CA VAL A 9 23.19 -7.99 -5.85
C VAL A 9 22.38 -8.06 -4.56
N PHE A 10 22.97 -7.67 -3.42
CA PHE A 10 22.27 -7.63 -2.14
C PHE A 10 21.16 -6.56 -2.10
N ILE A 11 21.41 -5.39 -2.71
CA ILE A 11 20.42 -4.30 -2.82
C ILE A 11 19.30 -4.64 -3.82
N LEU A 12 19.59 -5.33 -4.93
CA LEU A 12 18.53 -5.72 -5.87
C LEU A 12 17.62 -6.81 -5.30
N SER A 13 18.13 -7.72 -4.46
CA SER A 13 17.33 -8.81 -3.89
C SER A 13 16.30 -8.39 -2.85
N SER A 14 16.36 -7.16 -2.30
CA SER A 14 15.46 -6.71 -1.24
C SER A 14 14.19 -5.99 -1.75
N THR A 15 14.00 -5.86 -3.06
CA THR A 15 12.97 -4.96 -3.63
C THR A 15 11.61 -5.61 -3.94
N TRP A 16 11.38 -6.87 -3.56
CA TRP A 16 10.16 -7.61 -3.92
C TRP A 16 9.30 -8.03 -2.70
N LEU A 17 9.18 -7.15 -1.69
CA LEU A 17 8.34 -7.41 -0.53
C LEU A 17 7.11 -6.50 -0.56
N PHE A 18 5.92 -7.10 -0.72
CA PHE A 18 4.63 -6.42 -0.56
C PHE A 18 4.41 -6.12 0.93
N ALA A 19 4.99 -5.03 1.42
CA ALA A 19 4.72 -4.55 2.77
C ALA A 19 3.24 -4.17 2.91
N GLN A 20 2.67 -4.43 4.09
CA GLN A 20 1.34 -3.94 4.44
C GLN A 20 1.33 -2.42 4.32
N ASN A 21 0.34 -1.90 3.59
CA ASN A 21 0.24 -0.49 3.30
C ASN A 21 -1.15 0.00 3.69
N SER A 22 -1.20 1.10 4.43
CA SER A 22 -2.43 1.67 4.98
C SER A 22 -2.45 3.17 4.81
N GLY A 23 -3.64 3.73 4.81
CA GLY A 23 -3.81 5.16 4.60
C GLY A 23 -5.25 5.58 4.47
N ILE A 24 -5.42 6.76 3.88
CA ILE A 24 -6.73 7.35 3.57
C ILE A 24 -6.95 7.31 2.07
N ALA A 25 -8.19 7.13 1.64
CA ALA A 25 -8.50 7.08 0.23
C ALA A 25 -9.89 7.61 -0.08
N CYS A 26 -10.08 7.89 -1.37
CA CYS A 26 -11.37 8.15 -1.96
C CYS A 26 -11.80 6.96 -2.79
N LYS A 27 -12.85 6.27 -2.38
CA LYS A 27 -13.46 5.19 -3.17
C LYS A 27 -14.37 5.86 -4.19
N ILE A 28 -14.10 5.69 -5.49
CA ILE A 28 -14.97 6.21 -6.56
C ILE A 28 -15.60 5.03 -7.28
N GLY A 29 -16.92 4.88 -7.16
CA GLY A 29 -17.65 3.78 -7.77
C GLY A 29 -17.30 2.42 -7.14
N HIS A 30 -17.29 1.37 -7.94
CA HIS A 30 -17.14 -0.01 -7.45
C HIS A 30 -15.72 -0.58 -7.59
N ASP A 31 -14.88 0.01 -8.43
CA ASP A 31 -13.70 -0.70 -8.94
C ASP A 31 -12.38 -0.28 -8.29
N PHE A 32 -12.25 0.98 -7.86
CA PHE A 32 -10.96 1.51 -7.38
C PHE A 32 -11.09 2.47 -6.20
N ILE A 33 -10.02 2.55 -5.42
CA ILE A 33 -9.75 3.66 -4.49
C ILE A 33 -8.58 4.52 -5.01
N TYR A 34 -8.64 5.82 -4.74
CA TYR A 34 -7.61 6.80 -5.04
C TYR A 34 -6.91 7.21 -3.75
N THR A 35 -5.58 7.15 -3.71
CA THR A 35 -4.81 7.28 -2.46
C THR A 35 -3.95 8.54 -2.39
N GLU A 36 -3.76 9.24 -3.50
CA GLU A 36 -2.94 10.45 -3.53
C GLU A 36 -3.74 11.67 -3.05
N TYR A 37 -3.57 12.01 -1.77
CA TYR A 37 -4.30 13.09 -1.11
C TYR A 37 -3.74 14.47 -1.47
N LEU A 38 -4.63 15.39 -1.85
CA LEU A 38 -4.29 16.76 -2.25
C LEU A 38 -4.59 17.80 -1.15
N GLY A 39 -5.43 17.47 -0.18
CA GLY A 39 -5.86 18.39 0.88
C GLY A 39 -7.37 18.40 1.10
N LYS A 40 -7.84 19.38 1.87
CA LYS A 40 -9.27 19.65 2.06
C LYS A 40 -9.64 21.01 1.50
N ALA A 41 -10.87 21.12 1.01
CA ALA A 41 -11.47 22.42 0.68
C ALA A 41 -12.88 22.52 1.27
N SER A 42 -13.39 23.73 1.33
CA SER A 42 -14.78 24.02 1.70
C SER A 42 -15.74 23.20 0.85
N ALA A 43 -16.84 22.74 1.44
CA ALA A 43 -17.85 22.03 0.66
C ALA A 43 -18.49 22.96 -0.37
N TYR A 44 -18.74 22.45 -1.59
CA TYR A 44 -19.61 23.14 -2.54
C TYR A 44 -21.06 23.20 -2.02
N THR A 45 -21.46 22.21 -1.22
CA THR A 45 -22.75 22.12 -0.53
C THR A 45 -22.58 21.55 0.87
N GLY A 46 -23.06 22.24 1.91
CA GLY A 46 -22.99 21.79 3.31
C GLY A 46 -21.83 22.36 4.12
N THR A 47 -21.58 21.80 5.31
CA THR A 47 -20.61 22.34 6.30
C THR A 47 -19.35 21.50 6.46
N ALA A 48 -19.34 20.23 6.04
CA ALA A 48 -18.19 19.34 6.22
C ALA A 48 -17.15 19.52 5.11
N PRO A 49 -15.86 19.66 5.43
CA PRO A 49 -14.82 19.85 4.42
C PRO A 49 -14.71 18.64 3.49
N ILE A 50 -14.59 18.89 2.19
CA ILE A 50 -14.44 17.86 1.16
C ILE A 50 -12.96 17.49 1.05
N HIS A 51 -12.68 16.19 1.06
CA HIS A 51 -11.33 15.66 0.88
C HIS A 51 -11.00 15.49 -0.61
N TYR A 52 -9.89 16.07 -1.07
CA TYR A 52 -9.46 16.02 -2.48
C TYR A 52 -8.37 14.99 -2.68
N PHE A 53 -8.52 14.20 -3.74
CA PHE A 53 -7.54 13.22 -4.19
C PHE A 53 -7.20 13.42 -5.66
N ARG A 54 -5.98 13.07 -6.09
CA ARG A 54 -5.56 13.28 -7.48
C ARG A 54 -6.27 12.32 -8.43
N SER A 55 -6.99 12.85 -9.42
CA SER A 55 -7.75 12.05 -10.41
C SER A 55 -6.87 11.20 -11.33
N THR A 56 -5.62 11.60 -11.56
CA THR A 56 -4.60 10.85 -12.29
C THR A 56 -3.60 10.16 -11.37
N GLY A 57 -3.84 10.19 -10.05
CA GLY A 57 -2.95 9.62 -9.05
C GLY A 57 -3.02 8.10 -8.99
N ASN A 58 -2.31 7.55 -8.00
CA ASN A 58 -2.30 6.10 -7.77
C ASN A 58 -3.70 5.56 -7.46
N LYS A 59 -4.05 4.43 -8.08
CA LYS A 59 -5.34 3.75 -7.92
C LYS A 59 -5.09 2.32 -7.48
N ILE A 60 -5.85 1.87 -6.49
CA ILE A 60 -5.81 0.48 -6.02
C ILE A 60 -7.14 -0.18 -6.35
N PRO A 61 -7.15 -1.30 -7.09
CA PRO A 61 -8.38 -2.01 -7.45
C PRO A 61 -8.98 -2.76 -6.26
N PHE A 62 -10.30 -2.92 -6.26
CA PHE A 62 -11.00 -3.84 -5.37
C PHE A 62 -10.95 -5.29 -5.89
N TYR A 63 -10.88 -6.22 -4.96
CA TYR A 63 -11.16 -7.63 -5.19
C TYR A 63 -12.37 -8.05 -4.34
N TRP A 64 -13.48 -8.34 -5.03
CA TRP A 64 -14.77 -8.63 -4.41
C TRP A 64 -15.04 -10.13 -4.18
N GLY A 65 -14.09 -11.00 -4.50
CA GLY A 65 -14.24 -12.44 -4.26
C GLY A 65 -15.28 -13.15 -5.14
N TYR A 66 -15.61 -12.62 -6.33
CA TYR A 66 -16.73 -13.11 -7.16
C TYR A 66 -16.78 -14.64 -7.35
N GLY A 67 -17.85 -15.26 -6.83
CA GLY A 67 -18.41 -16.57 -7.21
C GLY A 67 -17.63 -17.82 -6.78
N TYR A 68 -16.30 -17.79 -6.88
CA TYR A 68 -15.38 -18.82 -6.43
C TYR A 68 -14.07 -18.09 -6.20
N ASN A 69 -13.76 -17.78 -4.94
CA ASN A 69 -12.57 -17.04 -4.55
C ASN A 69 -11.33 -17.48 -5.36
N GLN A 70 -11.04 -16.79 -6.47
CA GLN A 70 -10.11 -17.26 -7.51
C GLN A 70 -8.69 -17.36 -6.97
N HIS A 71 -8.42 -16.60 -5.91
CA HIS A 71 -7.16 -16.57 -5.18
C HIS A 71 -7.26 -17.22 -3.80
N GLN A 72 -8.19 -18.17 -3.62
CA GLN A 72 -8.38 -18.92 -2.37
C GLN A 72 -8.61 -18.02 -1.15
N GLY A 73 -9.21 -16.85 -1.39
CA GLY A 73 -9.49 -15.84 -0.39
C GLY A 73 -8.81 -14.53 -0.73
N TYR A 74 -7.49 -14.46 -0.62
CA TYR A 74 -6.80 -13.17 -0.56
C TYR A 74 -6.00 -12.85 -1.83
N LYS A 75 -6.11 -11.62 -2.32
CA LYS A 75 -5.32 -11.12 -3.46
C LYS A 75 -4.42 -9.95 -3.07
N CYS A 76 -3.12 -10.18 -3.13
CA CYS A 76 -2.11 -9.13 -2.92
C CYS A 76 -2.14 -8.10 -4.04
N GLY A 77 -1.94 -6.83 -3.71
CA GLY A 77 -2.05 -5.68 -4.62
C GLY A 77 -3.46 -5.11 -4.79
N PHE A 78 -4.46 -5.71 -4.13
CA PHE A 78 -5.87 -5.33 -4.23
C PHE A 78 -6.43 -5.00 -2.85
N ILE A 79 -7.49 -4.20 -2.81
CA ILE A 79 -8.33 -4.03 -1.63
C ILE A 79 -9.32 -5.20 -1.57
N ASN A 80 -9.12 -6.10 -0.63
CA ASN A 80 -9.96 -7.27 -0.45
C ASN A 80 -11.23 -6.87 0.31
N MET A 81 -12.38 -7.04 -0.35
CA MET A 81 -13.71 -6.75 0.19
C MET A 81 -14.68 -7.86 -0.16
N TYR A 82 -14.85 -8.84 0.72
CA TYR A 82 -15.76 -9.97 0.47
C TYR A 82 -16.23 -10.59 1.80
N PRO A 83 -17.44 -11.17 1.84
CA PRO A 83 -17.95 -11.88 3.02
C PRO A 83 -17.21 -13.22 3.23
N ALA A 84 -17.40 -13.82 4.40
CA ALA A 84 -16.86 -15.15 4.69
C ALA A 84 -17.42 -16.19 3.70
N SER A 85 -16.58 -17.11 3.26
CA SER A 85 -16.91 -18.13 2.25
C SER A 85 -16.07 -19.40 2.45
N SER A 86 -16.07 -20.30 1.47
CA SER A 86 -15.20 -21.48 1.45
C SER A 86 -14.89 -21.90 0.02
N TYR A 87 -13.86 -22.73 -0.17
CA TYR A 87 -13.57 -23.38 -1.44
C TYR A 87 -13.30 -24.87 -1.26
N TRP A 88 -13.66 -25.68 -2.25
CA TRP A 88 -13.37 -27.11 -2.25
C TRP A 88 -11.95 -27.37 -2.75
N ASN A 89 -11.13 -28.06 -1.95
CA ASN A 89 -9.74 -28.38 -2.32
C ASN A 89 -9.57 -29.78 -2.96
N GLY A 90 -10.67 -30.49 -3.24
CA GLY A 90 -10.65 -31.88 -3.69
C GLY A 90 -11.00 -32.90 -2.59
N SER A 91 -10.84 -32.53 -1.32
CA SER A 91 -11.07 -33.43 -0.16
C SER A 91 -12.00 -32.84 0.90
N GLN A 92 -11.98 -31.52 1.09
CA GLN A 92 -12.79 -30.81 2.06
C GLN A 92 -13.05 -29.37 1.63
N ASN A 93 -14.08 -28.75 2.25
CA ASN A 93 -14.30 -27.32 2.14
C ASN A 93 -13.35 -26.58 3.08
N ILE A 94 -12.45 -25.78 2.52
CA ILE A 94 -11.54 -24.92 3.26
C ILE A 94 -12.22 -23.57 3.51
N PRO A 95 -12.40 -23.14 4.76
CA PRO A 95 -13.03 -21.86 5.07
C PRO A 95 -12.14 -20.70 4.63
N ILE A 96 -12.77 -19.63 4.17
CA ILE A 96 -12.18 -18.34 3.85
C ILE A 96 -12.85 -17.30 4.73
N GLU A 97 -12.05 -16.65 5.59
CA GLU A 97 -12.52 -15.56 6.44
C GLU A 97 -12.95 -14.35 5.61
N ALA A 98 -13.95 -13.60 6.11
CA ALA A 98 -14.35 -12.34 5.50
C ALA A 98 -13.19 -11.34 5.49
N GLU A 99 -13.13 -10.50 4.46
CA GLU A 99 -12.17 -9.41 4.39
C GLU A 99 -12.86 -8.07 4.14
N GLN A 100 -12.38 -7.06 4.87
CA GLN A 100 -12.85 -5.68 4.75
C GLN A 100 -11.68 -4.72 4.92
N GLU A 101 -10.94 -4.55 3.83
CA GLU A 101 -9.71 -3.74 3.80
C GLU A 101 -9.95 -2.25 3.57
N PHE A 102 -11.19 -1.85 3.26
CA PHE A 102 -11.62 -0.46 3.17
C PHE A 102 -12.78 -0.21 4.12
N ILE A 103 -12.66 0.83 4.95
CA ILE A 103 -13.68 1.27 5.90
C ILE A 103 -14.13 2.66 5.48
N ALA A 104 -15.35 2.72 4.96
CA ALA A 104 -16.02 3.96 4.64
C ALA A 104 -16.27 4.79 5.91
N THR A 105 -16.10 6.10 5.79
CA THR A 105 -16.51 7.07 6.81
C THR A 105 -17.72 7.86 6.30
N ASN A 106 -18.43 8.55 7.19
CA ASN A 106 -19.56 9.41 6.81
C ASN A 106 -19.12 10.75 6.17
N GLN A 107 -17.95 10.79 5.54
CA GLN A 107 -17.38 11.98 4.89
C GLN A 107 -17.30 11.77 3.39
N GLN A 108 -17.36 12.87 2.65
CA GLN A 108 -17.27 12.86 1.20
C GLN A 108 -15.84 13.16 0.75
N CYS A 109 -15.48 12.55 -0.37
CA CYS A 109 -14.26 12.85 -1.09
C CYS A 109 -14.55 13.12 -2.57
N VAL A 110 -13.61 13.79 -3.21
CA VAL A 110 -13.62 14.02 -4.64
C VAL A 110 -12.27 13.69 -5.24
N ILE A 111 -12.29 13.31 -6.51
CA ILE A 111 -11.08 13.23 -7.32
C ILE A 111 -11.00 14.44 -8.26
N ALA A 112 -9.84 15.08 -8.31
CA ALA A 112 -9.59 16.30 -9.09
C ALA A 112 -8.12 16.36 -9.54
N PRO A 113 -7.76 17.12 -10.59
CA PRO A 113 -6.37 17.23 -11.03
C PRO A 113 -5.45 17.97 -10.03
N TYR A 114 -6.01 18.91 -9.27
CA TYR A 114 -5.33 19.65 -8.20
C TYR A 114 -6.36 20.16 -7.16
N LEU A 115 -5.88 20.64 -6.01
CA LEU A 115 -6.74 21.12 -4.91
C LEU A 115 -7.59 22.33 -5.36
N GLY A 116 -8.91 22.25 -5.19
CA GLY A 116 -9.85 23.31 -5.55
C GLY A 116 -10.28 23.33 -7.03
N ALA A 117 -9.75 22.43 -7.87
CA ALA A 117 -10.26 22.24 -9.22
C ALA A 117 -11.68 21.63 -9.20
N PRO A 118 -12.48 21.81 -10.27
CA PRO A 118 -13.75 21.11 -10.40
C PRO A 118 -13.60 19.58 -10.22
N PRO A 119 -14.43 18.94 -9.38
CA PRO A 119 -14.41 17.49 -9.21
C PRO A 119 -14.66 16.74 -10.53
N VAL A 120 -13.84 15.73 -10.80
CA VAL A 120 -14.10 14.77 -11.88
C VAL A 120 -15.17 13.77 -11.44
N ALA A 121 -15.11 13.32 -10.19
CA ALA A 121 -16.11 12.47 -9.56
C ALA A 121 -16.10 12.66 -8.03
N THR A 122 -17.20 12.32 -7.38
CA THR A 122 -17.41 12.44 -5.93
C THR A 122 -17.99 11.14 -5.39
N ASP A 123 -17.58 10.75 -4.19
CA ASP A 123 -18.06 9.54 -3.52
C ASP A 123 -17.51 9.51 -2.06
N THR A 124 -17.10 8.35 -1.57
CA THR A 124 -16.95 8.04 -0.15
C THR A 124 -15.49 8.11 0.29
N TYR A 125 -15.24 8.91 1.33
CA TYR A 125 -13.95 8.96 2.02
C TYR A 125 -13.82 7.79 2.99
N GLY A 126 -12.63 7.18 3.08
CA GLY A 126 -12.39 6.09 4.01
C GLY A 126 -10.93 5.86 4.32
N SER A 127 -10.68 4.96 5.27
CA SER A 127 -9.36 4.39 5.50
C SER A 127 -9.23 3.06 4.78
N TYR A 128 -8.01 2.71 4.40
CA TYR A 128 -7.70 1.41 3.82
C TYR A 128 -6.46 0.79 4.47
N SER A 129 -6.37 -0.53 4.40
CA SER A 129 -5.17 -1.31 4.75
C SER A 129 -5.14 -2.57 3.90
N TYR A 130 -4.11 -2.75 3.07
CA TYR A 130 -3.98 -3.89 2.16
C TYR A 130 -2.56 -4.47 2.18
N ASN A 131 -2.36 -5.60 1.50
CA ASN A 131 -1.14 -6.41 1.55
C ASN A 131 -0.79 -6.93 2.95
N LYS A 132 -1.74 -7.59 3.63
CA LYS A 132 -1.49 -8.15 4.98
C LYS A 132 -0.25 -9.04 4.96
N THR A 133 0.68 -8.79 5.88
CA THR A 133 1.99 -9.44 5.91
C THR A 133 1.89 -10.98 6.03
N GLY A 134 0.91 -11.48 6.77
CA GLY A 134 0.65 -12.94 6.90
C GLY A 134 -0.05 -13.60 5.71
N LYS A 135 -0.50 -12.82 4.70
CA LYS A 135 -1.17 -13.32 3.49
C LYS A 135 -0.37 -13.06 2.22
N CYS A 136 0.44 -11.99 2.19
CA CYS A 136 1.32 -11.63 1.08
C CYS A 136 2.78 -12.02 1.28
N GLY A 137 3.12 -12.67 2.40
CA GLY A 137 4.46 -13.12 2.73
C GLY A 137 4.60 -14.63 2.59
N GLY A 138 5.03 -15.11 1.42
CA GLY A 138 5.64 -16.44 1.26
C GLY A 138 7.05 -16.53 1.87
N GLY A 139 7.28 -15.88 3.01
CA GLY A 139 8.55 -15.81 3.73
C GLY A 139 8.37 -14.99 5.00
N ASN A 140 8.80 -15.55 6.13
CA ASN A 140 8.67 -14.98 7.48
C ASN A 140 8.93 -13.48 7.56
N THR A 141 8.08 -12.82 8.35
CA THR A 141 7.94 -11.39 8.60
C THR A 141 9.14 -10.72 9.29
N ASN A 142 9.03 -9.37 9.35
CA ASN A 142 9.73 -8.38 10.20
C ASN A 142 10.71 -7.55 9.34
N VAL A 143 10.52 -6.25 9.03
CA VAL A 143 10.10 -5.09 9.86
C VAL A 143 9.82 -3.88 8.91
N PRO A 144 9.15 -2.79 9.34
CA PRO A 144 9.20 -1.50 8.62
C PRO A 144 10.64 -1.10 8.26
N LEU A 145 10.88 -0.79 6.98
CA LEU A 145 12.18 -0.34 6.48
C LEU A 145 12.72 0.88 7.26
N ASP A 146 11.82 1.68 7.83
CA ASP A 146 12.10 2.89 8.61
C ASP A 146 12.94 2.59 9.88
N ASP A 147 12.72 1.44 10.53
CA ASP A 147 13.50 1.04 11.72
C ASP A 147 14.97 0.68 11.37
N TYR A 148 15.28 0.44 10.09
CA TYR A 148 16.61 0.03 9.62
C TYR A 148 17.40 1.16 8.98
N ILE A 149 16.75 2.28 8.65
CA ILE A 149 17.43 3.47 8.10
C ILE A 149 18.58 3.93 9.01
N PRO A 150 18.44 3.98 10.35
CA PRO A 150 19.55 4.38 11.22
C PRO A 150 20.75 3.43 11.12
N PHE A 151 20.50 2.11 11.09
CA PHE A 151 21.57 1.11 10.99
C PHE A 151 22.27 1.13 9.62
N LEU A 152 21.51 1.40 8.55
CA LEU A 152 22.05 1.52 7.20
C LEU A 152 22.92 2.77 7.06
N LEU A 153 22.49 3.91 7.64
CA LEU A 153 23.28 5.13 7.71
C LEU A 153 24.57 4.96 8.53
N ILE A 154 24.51 4.25 9.66
CA ILE A 154 25.70 3.90 10.45
C ILE A 154 26.66 3.03 9.64
N GLY A 155 26.15 2.00 8.95
CA GLY A 155 26.96 1.11 8.12
C GLY A 155 27.67 1.86 6.98
N VAL A 156 26.94 2.72 6.26
CA VAL A 156 27.52 3.56 5.19
C VAL A 156 28.51 4.57 5.76
N GLY A 157 28.23 5.16 6.93
CA GLY A 157 29.12 6.07 7.64
C GLY A 157 30.44 5.41 8.03
N PHE A 158 30.41 4.20 8.61
CA PHE A 158 31.62 3.44 8.95
C PHE A 158 32.45 3.07 7.74
N VAL A 159 31.80 2.61 6.66
CA VAL A 159 32.49 2.28 5.40
C VAL A 159 33.12 3.54 4.80
N GLY A 160 32.39 4.66 4.75
CA GLY A 160 32.91 5.95 4.29
C GLY A 160 34.10 6.44 5.12
N PHE A 161 34.02 6.37 6.45
CA PHE A 161 35.11 6.74 7.36
C PHE A 161 36.35 5.87 7.15
N TYR A 162 36.18 4.56 7.00
CA TYR A 162 37.29 3.63 6.74
C TYR A 162 38.02 3.94 5.43
N PHE A 163 37.28 4.22 4.35
CA PHE A 163 37.87 4.60 3.07
C PHE A 163 38.55 5.98 3.12
N LEU A 164 37.99 6.95 3.84
CA LEU A 164 38.63 8.25 4.03
C LEU A 164 39.93 8.14 4.83
N LYS A 165 39.94 7.37 5.93
CA LYS A 165 41.15 7.12 6.73
C LYS A 165 42.27 6.47 5.92
N SER A 166 41.94 5.61 4.96
CA SER A 166 42.94 4.95 4.10
C SER A 166 43.61 5.88 3.07
N ARG A 167 43.06 7.09 2.85
CA ARG A 167 43.65 8.10 1.96
C ARG A 167 44.42 9.20 2.70
N THR A 168 44.37 9.24 4.02
CA THR A 168 45.07 10.24 4.84
C THR A 168 46.36 9.66 5.44
N PHE A 169 47.22 9.13 4.59
CA PHE A 169 48.63 8.87 4.88
C PHE A 169 49.45 9.25 3.63
N ILE A 170 49.59 10.57 3.43
CA ILE A 170 50.72 11.22 2.75
C ILE A 170 51.10 12.39 3.65
#